data_AF-A0A8H4XTG0-F1
#
_entry.id   AF-A0A8H4XTG0-F1
#
_cell.length_a   1.000
_cell.length_b   1.000
_cell.length_c   1.000
_cell.angle_alpha   90.00
_cell.angle_beta   90.00
_cell.angle_gamma   90.00
#
_symmetry.space_group_name_H-M   'P 1'
#
loop_
_entity.id
_entity.type
_entity.pdbx_description
1 polymer ?
#
loop_
_entity_poly.entity_id
_entity_poly.type
_entity_poly.pdbx_seq_one_letter_code
_entity_poly.pdbx_strand_id
1 'polypeptide(L)'
;MEIPSRLKLLILSYIATHASRSDSVSLTHTLDFLFAPPEASAAEVGYVTRLDLSGAIENWISMKTLSKQLLLSRKETNAPVMTSEKIIPASWDDSEGSIEDDELEAHSLSSPQSPLFKIPSQFLRFPNLRYLSFAHPRRTAASWGSLLNLLSHISTLTHLSLAHWPLPTLTPNLINERITHPTMRSLSFAAGGTDTYSADENNWIEAVNILRRLSRATYCLKWLDLEGCGEWFEALSWDGRTLHDDEPFQTLSSAWNSSWRDVEWIGLGPGWIPSQKVDVDDLGASLLPLAASRHSPASQRQHGLARNPDDDLTSVLTEQDLRDAAIACEKQRRVNEWKAYEATLSKARRVEKHIHR
;
A
#
# COMPACT_ATOMS: atom_id res chain seq x y z
N MET A 1 -8.06 -28.44 24.13
CA MET A 1 -8.58 -27.17 24.68
C MET A 1 -8.81 -26.22 23.53
N GLU A 2 -9.98 -25.60 23.43
CA GLU A 2 -10.29 -24.66 22.36
C GLU A 2 -9.82 -23.25 22.76
N ILE A 3 -9.10 -22.56 21.86
CA ILE A 3 -8.55 -21.22 22.13
C ILE A 3 -9.69 -20.19 22.01
N PRO A 4 -9.88 -19.29 22.99
CA PRO A 4 -10.88 -18.22 22.89
C PRO A 4 -10.69 -17.33 21.64
N SER A 5 -11.80 -16.92 21.01
CA SER A 5 -11.82 -16.11 19.78
C SER A 5 -10.97 -14.85 19.86
N ARG A 6 -11.10 -14.07 20.94
CA ARG A 6 -10.30 -12.85 21.16
C ARG A 6 -8.81 -13.15 21.26
N LEU A 7 -8.43 -14.28 21.86
CA LEU A 7 -7.03 -14.67 21.99
C LEU A 7 -6.44 -15.06 20.63
N LYS A 8 -7.19 -15.73 19.75
CA LYS A 8 -6.77 -16.03 18.37
C LYS A 8 -6.42 -14.75 17.60
N LEU A 9 -7.24 -13.70 17.74
CA LEU A 9 -7.01 -12.39 17.11
C LEU A 9 -5.74 -11.71 17.63
N LEU A 10 -5.50 -11.77 18.94
CA LEU A 10 -4.30 -11.20 19.56
C LEU A 10 -3.03 -11.97 19.18
N ILE A 11 -3.11 -13.31 19.12
CA ILE A 11 -2.01 -14.16 18.66
C ILE A 11 -1.66 -13.83 17.21
N LEU A 12 -2.67 -13.65 16.33
CA LEU A 12 -2.41 -13.24 14.95
C LEU A 12 -1.65 -11.92 14.88
N SER A 13 -2.08 -10.90 15.62
CA SER A 13 -1.41 -9.59 15.67
C SER A 13 0.04 -9.74 16.16
N TYR A 14 0.26 -10.51 17.23
CA TYR A 14 1.60 -10.78 17.77
C TYR A 14 2.51 -11.49 16.76
N ILE A 15 2.00 -12.53 16.08
CA ILE A 15 2.75 -13.23 15.02
C ILE A 15 3.04 -12.28 13.86
N ALA A 16 2.07 -11.47 13.45
CA ALA A 16 2.25 -10.51 12.35
C ALA A 16 3.42 -9.55 12.63
N THR A 17 3.52 -9.03 13.86
CA THR A 17 4.54 -8.05 14.24
C THR A 17 5.92 -8.65 14.54
N HIS A 18 5.98 -9.87 15.09
CA HIS A 18 7.24 -10.43 15.59
C HIS A 18 7.81 -11.59 14.76
N ALA A 19 7.02 -12.21 13.89
CA ALA A 19 7.52 -13.32 13.08
C ALA A 19 8.50 -12.81 12.02
N SER A 20 9.70 -13.37 12.03
CA SER A 20 10.75 -13.07 11.04
C SER A 20 10.83 -14.21 10.04
N ARG A 21 11.24 -13.89 8.81
CA ARG A 21 11.48 -14.88 7.74
C ARG A 21 12.58 -15.91 8.11
N SER A 22 13.42 -15.59 9.10
CA SER A 22 14.43 -16.50 9.65
C SER A 22 13.85 -17.63 10.48
N ASP A 23 12.59 -17.54 10.88
CA ASP A 23 11.93 -18.61 11.61
C ASP A 23 11.69 -19.78 10.66
N SER A 24 12.19 -20.95 11.01
CA SER A 24 12.19 -22.17 10.19
C SER A 24 10.79 -22.74 9.92
N VAL A 25 9.75 -22.15 10.50
CA VAL A 25 8.36 -22.61 10.40
C VAL A 25 7.64 -21.81 9.32
N SER A 26 7.09 -22.51 8.32
CA SER A 26 6.24 -21.89 7.29
C SER A 26 4.94 -21.41 7.90
N LEU A 27 4.89 -20.13 8.29
CA LEU A 27 3.70 -19.46 8.83
C LEU A 27 2.67 -19.09 7.75
N THR A 28 2.87 -19.51 6.50
CA THR A 28 1.95 -19.22 5.39
C THR A 28 0.53 -19.67 5.68
N HIS A 29 0.31 -20.77 6.42
CA HIS A 29 -1.00 -21.32 6.76
C HIS A 29 -1.52 -20.88 8.14
N THR A 30 -0.93 -19.85 8.75
CA THR A 30 -1.32 -19.38 10.10
C THR A 30 -2.81 -19.06 10.22
N LEU A 31 -3.42 -18.48 9.17
CA LEU A 31 -4.87 -18.21 9.17
C LEU A 31 -5.70 -19.49 9.25
N ASP A 32 -5.27 -20.56 8.58
CA ASP A 32 -5.95 -21.86 8.57
C ASP A 32 -5.85 -22.54 9.93
N PHE A 33 -4.68 -22.47 10.57
CA PHE A 33 -4.47 -23.03 11.91
C PHE A 33 -5.23 -22.27 13.01
N LEU A 34 -5.33 -20.93 12.93
CA LEU A 34 -5.95 -20.12 13.98
C LEU A 34 -7.47 -20.07 13.88
N PHE A 35 -8.04 -19.88 12.68
CA PHE A 35 -9.44 -19.49 12.52
C PHE A 35 -10.38 -20.58 11.99
N ALA A 36 -9.87 -21.76 11.64
CA ALA A 36 -10.51 -22.90 10.95
C ALA A 36 -10.22 -22.92 9.44
N PRO A 37 -10.15 -24.11 8.80
CA PRO A 37 -9.77 -24.23 7.39
C PRO A 37 -10.77 -23.55 6.44
N PRO A 38 -10.40 -23.31 5.17
CA PRO A 38 -11.25 -22.61 4.21
C PRO A 38 -12.61 -23.29 3.94
N GLU A 39 -12.77 -24.58 4.24
CA GLU A 39 -14.05 -25.30 4.14
C GLU A 39 -15.00 -25.07 5.33
N ALA A 40 -14.56 -24.35 6.37
CA ALA A 40 -15.37 -24.07 7.55
C ALA A 40 -16.63 -23.27 7.20
N SER A 41 -17.72 -23.52 7.93
CA SER A 41 -18.97 -22.80 7.70
C SER A 41 -18.83 -21.32 8.06
N ALA A 42 -19.60 -20.44 7.40
CA ALA A 42 -19.61 -19.01 7.72
C ALA A 42 -19.97 -18.72 9.19
N ALA A 43 -20.68 -19.63 9.86
CA ALA A 43 -21.02 -19.54 11.28
C ALA A 43 -19.79 -19.73 12.18
N GLU A 44 -18.86 -20.62 11.80
CA GLU A 44 -17.63 -20.88 12.57
C GLU A 44 -16.68 -19.69 12.53
N VAL A 45 -16.59 -18.98 11.40
CA VAL A 45 -15.69 -17.84 11.22
C VAL A 45 -16.36 -16.48 11.43
N GLY A 46 -17.66 -16.48 11.75
CA GLY A 46 -18.48 -15.27 11.89
C GLY A 46 -18.04 -14.34 13.03
N TYR A 47 -17.29 -14.84 14.00
CA TYR A 47 -16.74 -14.02 15.10
C TYR A 47 -15.55 -13.15 14.68
N VAL A 48 -14.94 -13.43 13.51
CA VAL A 48 -13.75 -12.71 13.04
C VAL A 48 -14.16 -11.37 12.44
N THR A 49 -13.97 -10.30 13.22
CA THR A 49 -14.28 -8.93 12.83
C THR A 49 -13.04 -8.10 12.52
N ARG A 50 -11.87 -8.52 13.01
CA ARG A 50 -10.59 -7.81 12.86
C ARG A 50 -9.51 -8.77 12.38
N LEU A 51 -8.70 -8.34 11.42
CA LEU A 51 -7.46 -9.02 11.04
C LEU A 51 -6.32 -8.02 11.07
N ASP A 52 -5.38 -8.27 11.96
CA ASP A 52 -4.18 -7.47 12.08
C ASP A 52 -3.00 -8.23 11.48
N LEU A 53 -2.56 -7.80 10.30
CA LEU A 53 -1.48 -8.39 9.52
C LEU A 53 -0.32 -7.39 9.37
N SER A 54 -0.19 -6.49 10.35
CA SER A 54 0.90 -5.52 10.44
C SER A 54 2.24 -6.24 10.44
N GLY A 55 3.11 -5.98 9.46
CA GLY A 55 4.40 -6.64 9.31
C GLY A 55 4.32 -8.05 8.71
N ALA A 56 3.15 -8.56 8.33
CA ALA A 56 3.06 -9.92 7.79
C ALA A 56 3.53 -10.02 6.32
N ILE A 57 3.27 -8.97 5.54
CA ILE A 57 3.48 -8.95 4.09
C ILE A 57 4.98 -9.08 3.77
N GLU A 58 5.34 -10.22 3.20
CA GLU A 58 6.69 -10.69 2.84
C GLU A 58 7.70 -10.87 3.97
N ASN A 59 7.26 -10.78 5.22
CA ASN A 59 7.99 -11.42 6.31
C ASN A 59 7.64 -12.91 6.36
N TRP A 60 6.35 -13.25 6.32
CA TRP A 60 5.93 -14.66 6.36
C TRP A 60 4.75 -15.03 5.46
N ILE A 61 4.06 -14.05 4.86
CA ILE A 61 3.01 -14.31 3.86
C ILE A 61 3.11 -13.36 2.66
N SER A 62 2.93 -13.89 1.45
CA SER A 62 2.87 -13.05 0.24
C SER A 62 1.46 -12.49 0.03
N MET A 63 1.33 -11.33 -0.60
CA MET A 63 0.01 -10.76 -0.95
C MET A 63 -0.84 -11.73 -1.77
N LYS A 64 -0.23 -12.49 -2.70
CA LYS A 64 -0.94 -13.48 -3.52
C LYS A 64 -1.47 -14.64 -2.68
N THR A 65 -0.67 -15.13 -1.73
CA THR A 65 -1.09 -16.21 -0.81
C THR A 65 -2.20 -15.72 0.11
N LEU A 66 -2.04 -14.51 0.66
CA LEU A 66 -3.05 -13.90 1.52
C LEU A 66 -4.38 -13.73 0.77
N SER A 67 -4.36 -13.21 -0.47
CA SER A 67 -5.58 -13.08 -1.27
C SER A 67 -6.27 -14.42 -1.47
N LYS A 68 -5.53 -15.52 -1.67
CA LYS A 68 -6.12 -16.87 -1.80
C LYS A 68 -6.70 -17.41 -0.49
N GLN A 69 -6.15 -17.00 0.66
CA GLN A 69 -6.66 -17.43 1.96
C GLN A 69 -7.87 -16.63 2.44
N LEU A 70 -7.98 -15.38 1.99
CA LEU A 70 -9.11 -14.51 2.30
C LEU A 70 -10.24 -14.66 1.28
N LEU A 71 -9.92 -14.86 0.01
CA LEU A 71 -10.89 -15.03 -1.08
C LEU A 71 -10.97 -16.51 -1.47
N LEU A 72 -12.09 -17.12 -1.13
CA LEU A 72 -12.36 -18.51 -1.45
C LEU A 72 -13.08 -18.59 -2.78
N SER A 73 -12.57 -19.43 -3.68
CA SER A 73 -13.29 -19.74 -4.92
C SER A 73 -14.52 -20.57 -4.56
N ARG A 74 -15.68 -20.16 -5.04
CA ARG A 74 -16.85 -21.03 -5.04
C ARG A 74 -16.49 -22.23 -5.91
N LYS A 75 -16.30 -23.40 -5.30
CA LYS A 75 -16.21 -24.65 -6.04
C LYS A 75 -17.60 -24.92 -6.57
N GLU A 76 -17.81 -24.77 -7.87
CA GLU A 76 -19.00 -25.29 -8.52
C GLU A 76 -19.02 -26.79 -8.29
N THR A 77 -19.78 -27.24 -7.30
CA THR A 77 -20.27 -28.61 -7.30
C THR A 77 -21.11 -28.75 -8.55
N ASN A 78 -20.55 -29.42 -9.56
CA ASN A 78 -21.29 -29.99 -10.69
C ASN A 78 -22.31 -30.99 -10.12
N ALA A 79 -23.37 -30.49 -9.52
CA ALA A 79 -24.60 -31.23 -9.36
C ALA A 79 -25.28 -31.23 -10.73
N PRO A 80 -25.71 -32.38 -11.26
CA PRO A 80 -26.39 -32.42 -12.54
C PRO A 80 -27.66 -31.59 -12.43
N VAL A 81 -27.73 -30.52 -13.22
CA VAL A 81 -28.95 -29.74 -13.41
C VAL A 81 -29.96 -30.67 -14.07
N MET A 82 -30.86 -31.24 -13.26
CA MET A 82 -32.12 -31.75 -13.79
C MET A 82 -32.89 -30.56 -14.32
N THR A 83 -33.10 -30.56 -15.62
CA THR A 83 -34.07 -29.73 -16.33
C THR A 83 -35.43 -29.84 -15.64
N SER A 84 -35.92 -28.72 -15.08
CA SER A 84 -37.35 -28.52 -14.86
C SER A 84 -37.72 -27.12 -15.33
N GLU A 85 -38.65 -27.12 -16.28
CA GLU A 85 -39.15 -25.97 -17.03
C GLU A 85 -39.85 -24.93 -16.15
N LYS A 86 -39.82 -23.68 -16.65
CA LYS A 86 -40.80 -22.58 -16.48
C LYS A 86 -41.49 -22.41 -15.11
N ILE A 87 -41.29 -21.25 -14.50
CA ILE A 87 -42.34 -20.25 -14.20
C ILE A 87 -41.64 -18.88 -14.04
N ILE A 88 -41.88 -17.97 -14.98
CA ILE A 88 -41.62 -16.53 -14.82
C ILE A 88 -42.98 -15.91 -14.45
N PRO A 89 -43.13 -15.19 -13.33
CA PRO A 89 -44.34 -14.42 -13.06
C PRO A 89 -44.41 -13.19 -13.98
N ALA A 90 -45.49 -13.08 -14.74
CA ALA A 90 -45.89 -11.90 -15.50
C ALA A 90 -46.51 -10.84 -14.59
N SER A 91 -46.18 -9.55 -14.83
CA SER A 91 -46.86 -8.30 -14.40
C SER A 91 -45.76 -7.23 -14.36
N TRP A 92 -45.76 -6.12 -15.12
CA TRP A 92 -46.78 -5.11 -15.46
C TRP A 92 -46.45 -4.57 -16.88
N ASP A 93 -47.33 -4.58 -17.89
CA ASP A 93 -48.43 -3.62 -18.20
C ASP A 93 -47.96 -2.15 -18.21
N ASP A 94 -48.24 -1.24 -19.14
CA ASP A 94 -49.00 -1.16 -20.40
C ASP A 94 -48.59 0.20 -21.00
N SER A 95 -48.36 0.33 -22.31
CA SER A 95 -48.68 1.56 -23.07
C SER A 95 -48.56 1.29 -24.57
N GLU A 96 -49.72 1.07 -25.19
CA GLU A 96 -49.96 1.18 -26.63
C GLU A 96 -49.54 2.55 -27.18
N GLY A 97 -49.05 2.55 -28.43
CA GLY A 97 -48.76 3.74 -29.21
C GLY A 97 -48.36 3.37 -30.64
N SER A 98 -49.37 3.19 -31.48
CA SER A 98 -49.35 2.78 -32.88
C SER A 98 -48.50 3.65 -33.82
N ILE A 99 -47.96 3.07 -34.89
CA ILE A 99 -48.18 3.42 -36.31
C ILE A 99 -47.35 2.47 -37.20
N GLU A 100 -47.99 2.02 -38.28
CA GLU A 100 -47.57 1.03 -39.29
C GLU A 100 -46.67 1.62 -40.40
N ASP A 101 -46.20 0.73 -41.27
CA ASP A 101 -45.37 0.88 -42.49
C ASP A 101 -43.86 1.08 -42.25
N ASP A 102 -42.93 0.30 -42.81
CA ASP A 102 -42.89 -0.26 -44.16
C ASP A 102 -41.96 -1.51 -44.25
N GLU A 103 -42.29 -2.44 -45.15
CA GLU A 103 -41.56 -3.70 -45.44
C GLU A 103 -40.17 -3.45 -46.04
N LEU A 104 -39.11 -4.09 -45.55
CA LEU A 104 -38.03 -4.68 -46.38
C LEU A 104 -37.29 -5.83 -45.66
N GLU A 105 -37.03 -6.86 -46.45
CA GLU A 105 -36.62 -8.24 -46.16
C GLU A 105 -35.42 -8.53 -45.24
N ALA A 106 -35.56 -9.67 -44.55
CA ALA A 106 -34.57 -10.71 -44.26
C ALA A 106 -33.24 -10.33 -43.60
N HIS A 107 -33.03 -10.80 -42.36
CA HIS A 107 -32.00 -11.78 -42.02
C HIS A 107 -32.08 -12.15 -40.52
N SER A 108 -32.42 -13.41 -40.25
CA SER A 108 -32.25 -14.06 -38.94
C SER A 108 -30.79 -14.03 -38.51
N LEU A 109 -30.45 -13.27 -37.47
CA LEU A 109 -29.25 -13.51 -36.65
C LEU A 109 -29.56 -13.19 -35.19
N SER A 110 -29.77 -14.28 -34.44
CA SER A 110 -29.58 -14.47 -33.00
C SER A 110 -29.06 -13.25 -32.22
N SER A 111 -29.94 -12.64 -31.44
CA SER A 111 -29.57 -11.67 -30.40
C SER A 111 -28.81 -12.40 -29.28
N PRO A 112 -27.55 -12.02 -28.95
CA PRO A 112 -26.87 -12.60 -27.80
C PRO A 112 -27.44 -11.99 -26.53
N GLN A 113 -28.33 -12.74 -25.86
CA GLN A 113 -28.63 -12.55 -24.45
C GLN A 113 -27.32 -12.72 -23.66
N SER A 114 -26.67 -11.61 -23.35
CA SER A 114 -25.59 -11.59 -22.37
C SER A 114 -26.22 -11.69 -20.98
N PRO A 115 -25.84 -12.65 -20.13
CA PRO A 115 -26.25 -12.63 -18.74
C PRO A 115 -25.47 -11.50 -18.06
N LEU A 116 -26.15 -10.35 -17.92
CA LEU A 116 -25.79 -9.31 -16.98
C LEU A 116 -25.76 -9.95 -15.57
N PHE A 117 -24.67 -9.68 -14.86
CA PHE A 117 -24.33 -10.20 -13.52
C PHE A 117 -23.72 -11.61 -13.50
N LYS A 118 -22.44 -11.68 -13.90
CA LYS A 118 -21.55 -12.74 -13.39
C LYS A 118 -21.49 -12.60 -11.87
N ILE A 119 -22.09 -13.55 -11.16
CA ILE A 119 -21.93 -13.70 -9.72
C ILE A 119 -20.42 -13.76 -9.43
N PRO A 120 -19.89 -13.05 -8.43
CA PRO A 120 -18.49 -13.14 -8.07
C PRO A 120 -18.13 -14.61 -7.82
N SER A 121 -17.17 -15.13 -8.59
CA SER A 121 -16.69 -16.51 -8.44
C SER A 121 -15.96 -16.73 -7.12
N GLN A 122 -15.65 -15.63 -6.40
CA GLN A 122 -14.95 -15.62 -5.13
C GLN A 122 -15.80 -14.96 -4.05
N PHE A 123 -15.75 -15.51 -2.86
CA PHE A 123 -16.38 -14.95 -1.67
C PHE A 123 -15.36 -14.76 -0.55
N LEU A 124 -15.65 -13.83 0.35
CA LEU A 124 -14.80 -13.53 1.49
C LEU A 124 -14.96 -14.60 2.56
N ARG A 125 -13.83 -15.17 3.02
CA ARG A 125 -13.79 -16.15 4.11
C ARG A 125 -14.38 -15.62 5.41
N PHE A 126 -14.14 -14.35 5.72
CA PHE A 126 -14.58 -13.71 6.96
C PHE A 126 -15.70 -12.70 6.67
N PRO A 127 -16.98 -13.10 6.70
CA PRO A 127 -18.09 -12.27 6.23
C PRO A 127 -18.32 -11.01 7.09
N ASN A 128 -17.93 -11.05 8.36
CA ASN A 128 -18.09 -9.95 9.31
C ASN A 128 -16.82 -9.11 9.47
N LEU A 129 -15.84 -9.24 8.55
CA LEU A 129 -14.59 -8.50 8.62
C LEU A 129 -14.84 -7.00 8.43
N ARG A 130 -14.45 -6.21 9.43
CA ARG A 130 -14.61 -4.74 9.45
C ARG A 130 -13.29 -4.01 9.58
N TYR A 131 -12.31 -4.62 10.24
CA TYR A 131 -11.00 -4.03 10.53
C TYR A 131 -9.92 -4.85 9.83
N LEU A 132 -9.10 -4.18 9.03
CA LEU A 132 -7.98 -4.81 8.32
C LEU A 132 -6.74 -3.93 8.45
N SER A 133 -5.66 -4.48 8.99
CA SER A 133 -4.36 -3.80 9.04
C SER A 133 -3.35 -4.49 8.14
N PHE A 134 -2.72 -3.72 7.28
CA PHE A 134 -1.57 -4.12 6.47
C PHE A 134 -0.33 -3.27 6.75
N ALA A 135 -0.23 -2.66 7.93
CA ALA A 135 0.85 -1.76 8.27
C ALA A 135 2.25 -2.42 8.09
N HIS A 136 3.27 -1.61 7.80
CA HIS A 136 4.68 -2.04 7.70
C HIS A 136 4.95 -3.19 6.70
N PRO A 137 4.48 -3.11 5.44
CA PRO A 137 4.90 -4.08 4.44
C PRO A 137 6.38 -3.90 4.11
N ARG A 138 7.05 -4.97 3.66
CA ARG A 138 8.36 -4.79 3.01
C ARG A 138 8.17 -4.01 1.70
N ARG A 139 8.99 -2.98 1.47
CA ARG A 139 8.82 -2.03 0.35
C ARG A 139 8.68 -2.71 -1.02
N THR A 140 9.45 -3.76 -1.29
CA THR A 140 9.43 -4.51 -2.57
C THR A 140 8.22 -5.42 -2.74
N ALA A 141 7.50 -5.70 -1.65
CA ALA A 141 6.42 -6.67 -1.59
C ALA A 141 5.02 -6.06 -1.68
N ALA A 142 4.93 -4.76 -1.42
CA ALA A 142 3.68 -4.02 -1.46
C ALA A 142 3.20 -3.89 -2.91
N SER A 143 2.26 -4.75 -3.27
CA SER A 143 1.61 -4.77 -4.58
C SER A 143 0.27 -4.06 -4.51
N TRP A 144 0.21 -2.86 -5.06
CA TRP A 144 -1.02 -2.08 -5.19
C TRP A 144 -2.10 -2.78 -5.99
N GLY A 145 -1.72 -3.44 -7.09
CA GLY A 145 -2.65 -4.23 -7.91
C GLY A 145 -3.29 -5.38 -7.12
N SER A 146 -2.50 -6.11 -6.32
CA SER A 146 -3.01 -7.21 -5.49
C SER A 146 -3.86 -6.69 -4.33
N LEU A 147 -3.47 -5.57 -3.71
CA LEU A 147 -4.25 -4.92 -2.66
C LEU A 147 -5.63 -4.48 -3.18
N LEU A 148 -5.67 -3.77 -4.32
CA LEU A 148 -6.92 -3.30 -4.92
C LEU A 148 -7.85 -4.46 -5.28
N ASN A 149 -7.31 -5.54 -5.84
CA ASN A 149 -8.09 -6.74 -6.14
C ASN A 149 -8.60 -7.44 -4.88
N LEU A 150 -7.83 -7.43 -3.79
CA LEU A 150 -8.30 -7.99 -2.52
C LEU A 150 -9.45 -7.14 -1.95
N LEU A 151 -9.24 -5.83 -1.84
CA LEU A 151 -10.19 -4.90 -1.23
C LEU A 151 -11.49 -4.78 -2.02
N SER A 152 -11.47 -4.94 -3.35
CA SER A 152 -12.69 -4.92 -4.16
C SER A 152 -13.70 -6.01 -3.81
N HIS A 153 -13.28 -7.05 -3.08
CA HIS A 153 -14.14 -8.13 -2.61
C HIS A 153 -14.55 -7.97 -1.13
N ILE A 154 -14.09 -6.92 -0.44
CA ILE A 154 -14.33 -6.69 1.00
C ILE A 154 -15.14 -5.39 1.16
N SER A 155 -16.42 -5.44 0.85
CA SER A 155 -17.32 -4.28 0.92
C SER A 155 -17.73 -3.88 2.35
N THR A 156 -17.49 -4.72 3.35
CA THR A 156 -17.86 -4.50 4.76
C THR A 156 -16.80 -3.75 5.56
N LEU A 157 -15.69 -3.40 4.92
CA LEU A 157 -14.53 -2.82 5.59
C LEU A 157 -14.80 -1.38 6.01
N THR A 158 -14.59 -1.10 7.31
CA THR A 158 -14.79 0.23 7.92
C THR A 158 -13.49 0.84 8.41
N HIS A 159 -12.49 0.02 8.73
CA HIS A 159 -11.19 0.46 9.22
C HIS A 159 -10.07 -0.20 8.41
N LEU A 160 -9.23 0.60 7.78
CA LEU A 160 -8.08 0.17 7.01
C LEU A 160 -6.82 0.87 7.53
N SER A 161 -5.79 0.11 7.89
CA SER A 161 -4.45 0.67 8.11
C SER A 161 -3.51 0.26 6.98
N LEU A 162 -2.95 1.28 6.32
CA LEU A 162 -1.87 1.18 5.34
C LEU A 162 -0.63 1.93 5.84
N ALA A 163 -0.39 1.95 7.15
CA ALA A 163 0.77 2.65 7.70
C ALA A 163 2.09 2.12 7.11
N HIS A 164 3.00 3.03 6.80
CA HIS A 164 4.31 2.78 6.17
C HIS A 164 4.25 2.08 4.82
N TRP A 165 3.13 2.16 4.10
CA TRP A 165 3.06 1.69 2.72
C TRP A 165 3.88 2.58 1.78
N PRO A 166 4.49 2.00 0.73
CA PRO A 166 5.20 2.79 -0.26
C PRO A 166 4.23 3.63 -1.08
N LEU A 167 4.77 4.62 -1.80
CA LEU A 167 4.03 5.47 -2.72
C LEU A 167 3.14 4.64 -3.69
N PRO A 168 1.90 5.07 -3.97
CA PRO A 168 1.01 4.37 -4.89
C PRO A 168 1.57 4.36 -6.33
N THR A 169 2.03 3.19 -6.78
CA THR A 169 2.47 2.94 -8.16
C THR A 169 2.17 1.49 -8.57
N LEU A 170 1.82 1.26 -9.84
CA LEU A 170 1.67 -0.07 -10.42
C LEU A 170 3.01 -0.64 -10.91
N THR A 171 4.05 0.19 -11.00
CA THR A 171 5.37 -0.19 -11.50
C THR A 171 6.48 0.06 -10.46
N PRO A 172 6.41 -0.57 -9.27
CA PRO A 172 7.38 -0.31 -8.18
C PRO A 172 8.82 -0.67 -8.54
N ASN A 173 9.04 -1.61 -9.47
CA ASN A 173 10.38 -2.02 -9.90
C ASN A 173 10.98 -1.11 -10.99
N LEU A 174 10.18 -0.23 -11.60
CA LEU A 174 10.57 0.60 -12.75
C LEU A 174 10.78 2.07 -12.39
N ILE A 175 10.71 2.44 -11.11
CA ILE A 175 10.79 3.84 -10.62
C ILE A 175 12.09 4.54 -11.09
N ASN A 176 13.19 3.78 -11.23
CA ASN A 176 14.49 4.28 -11.67
C ASN A 176 14.81 3.91 -13.13
N GLU A 177 13.95 3.15 -13.79
CA GLU A 177 14.23 2.66 -15.13
C GLU A 177 13.77 3.68 -16.17
N ARG A 178 14.62 3.91 -17.17
CA ARG A 178 14.31 4.79 -18.30
C ARG A 178 14.37 4.00 -19.59
N ILE A 179 13.34 4.16 -20.40
CA ILE A 179 13.25 3.55 -21.73
C ILE A 179 13.77 4.57 -22.73
N THR A 180 14.83 4.21 -23.44
CA THR A 180 15.33 5.00 -24.57
C THR A 180 14.51 4.74 -25.81
N HIS A 181 14.17 5.79 -26.56
CA HIS A 181 13.45 5.64 -27.81
C HIS A 181 14.26 4.78 -28.80
N PRO A 182 13.65 3.76 -29.46
CA PRO A 182 14.38 2.79 -30.29
C PRO A 182 15.14 3.44 -31.46
N THR A 183 14.59 4.54 -31.99
CA THR A 183 15.15 5.26 -33.16
C THR A 183 15.95 6.50 -32.76
N MET A 184 15.77 7.02 -31.54
CA MET A 184 16.37 8.28 -31.08
C MET A 184 17.01 8.06 -29.72
N ARG A 185 18.26 7.59 -29.70
CA ARG A 185 18.98 7.24 -28.47
C ARG A 185 19.21 8.41 -27.50
N SER A 186 19.03 9.66 -27.95
CA SER A 186 19.07 10.86 -27.12
C SER A 186 17.78 11.14 -26.34
N LEU A 187 16.67 10.47 -26.69
CA LEU A 187 15.39 10.60 -26.00
C LEU A 187 15.19 9.42 -25.05
N SER A 188 15.10 9.70 -23.76
CA SER A 188 14.80 8.73 -22.71
C SER A 188 13.56 9.16 -21.93
N PHE A 189 12.63 8.24 -21.74
CA PHE A 189 11.40 8.44 -20.98
C PHE A 189 11.42 7.59 -19.71
N ALA A 190 10.69 7.99 -18.67
CA ALA A 190 10.47 7.13 -17.52
C ALA A 190 9.73 5.84 -17.94
N ALA A 191 10.15 4.69 -17.40
CA ALA A 191 9.52 3.41 -17.67
C ALA A 191 8.19 3.21 -16.90
N GLY A 192 7.99 3.97 -15.82
CA GLY A 192 6.80 3.92 -14.96
C GLY A 192 5.99 5.21 -14.98
N GLY A 193 4.77 5.17 -14.43
CA GLY A 193 3.90 6.34 -14.28
C GLY A 193 4.24 7.23 -13.09
N THR A 194 5.02 6.70 -12.14
CA THR A 194 5.59 7.39 -10.98
C THR A 194 7.07 7.06 -10.94
N ASP A 195 7.91 8.07 -11.10
CA ASP A 195 9.36 7.97 -11.16
C ASP A 195 10.02 8.86 -10.10
N THR A 196 11.34 8.91 -10.09
CA THR A 196 12.12 9.72 -9.13
C THR A 196 11.90 11.22 -9.25
N TYR A 197 11.43 11.72 -10.40
CA TYR A 197 11.22 13.14 -10.66
C TYR A 197 9.76 13.56 -10.52
N SER A 198 8.85 12.61 -10.29
CA SER A 198 7.40 12.88 -10.19
C SER A 198 7.07 13.90 -9.09
N ALA A 199 7.83 13.92 -8.00
CA ALA A 199 7.70 14.94 -6.95
C ALA A 199 8.17 16.32 -7.40
N ASP A 200 9.24 16.39 -8.20
CA ASP A 200 9.79 17.63 -8.73
C ASP A 200 8.92 18.21 -9.86
N GLU A 201 8.29 17.34 -10.66
CA GLU A 201 7.41 17.70 -11.79
C GLU A 201 5.94 17.91 -11.37
N ASN A 202 5.62 17.69 -10.10
CA ASN A 202 4.26 17.64 -9.56
C ASN A 202 3.33 16.70 -10.34
N ASN A 203 3.87 15.58 -10.83
CA ASN A 203 3.14 14.59 -11.61
C ASN A 203 2.65 13.46 -10.69
N TRP A 204 1.44 13.62 -10.14
CA TRP A 204 0.82 12.65 -9.24
C TRP A 204 -0.30 11.83 -9.90
N ILE A 205 -0.38 11.83 -11.23
CA ILE A 205 -1.48 11.24 -12.01
C ILE A 205 -1.67 9.75 -11.69
N GLU A 206 -0.60 8.96 -11.69
CA GLU A 206 -0.67 7.53 -11.41
C GLU A 206 -1.12 7.28 -9.95
N ALA A 207 -0.47 7.96 -9.01
CA ALA A 207 -0.75 7.79 -7.59
C ALA A 207 -2.21 8.14 -7.26
N VAL A 208 -2.71 9.26 -7.77
CA VAL A 208 -4.10 9.71 -7.58
C VAL A 208 -5.08 8.72 -8.22
N ASN A 209 -4.76 8.14 -9.38
CA ASN A 209 -5.59 7.11 -10.01
C ASN A 209 -5.69 5.84 -9.16
N ILE A 210 -4.59 5.41 -8.54
CA ILE A 210 -4.57 4.25 -7.64
C ILE A 210 -5.39 4.56 -6.39
N LEU A 211 -5.22 5.74 -5.79
CA LEU A 211 -5.99 6.18 -4.63
C LEU A 211 -7.49 6.30 -4.94
N ARG A 212 -7.86 6.76 -6.14
CA ARG A 212 -9.25 6.79 -6.61
C ARG A 212 -9.84 5.39 -6.78
N ARG A 213 -9.05 4.42 -7.25
CA ARG A 213 -9.49 3.02 -7.32
C ARG A 213 -9.62 2.41 -5.92
N LEU A 214 -8.70 2.76 -5.01
CA LEU A 214 -8.73 2.34 -3.62
C LEU A 214 -9.98 2.88 -2.93
N SER A 215 -10.30 4.16 -3.12
CA SER A 215 -11.46 4.79 -2.50
C SER A 215 -12.76 4.14 -2.95
N ARG A 216 -12.90 3.85 -4.24
CA ARG A 216 -14.06 3.12 -4.78
C ARG A 216 -14.19 1.71 -4.22
N ALA A 217 -13.08 1.00 -4.04
CA ALA A 217 -13.08 -0.34 -3.44
C ALA A 217 -13.42 -0.30 -1.94
N THR A 218 -13.15 0.81 -1.27
CA THR A 218 -13.30 1.00 0.18
C THR A 218 -14.32 2.09 0.52
N TYR A 219 -15.46 2.10 -0.18
CA TYR A 219 -16.47 3.16 -0.02
C TYR A 219 -17.15 3.23 1.36
N CYS A 220 -17.13 2.12 2.13
CA CYS A 220 -17.68 2.05 3.50
C CYS A 220 -16.70 2.51 4.58
N LEU A 221 -15.52 2.99 4.19
CA LEU A 221 -14.45 3.29 5.12
C LEU A 221 -14.80 4.49 6.01
N LYS A 222 -14.65 4.31 7.32
CA LYS A 222 -14.78 5.36 8.34
C LYS A 222 -13.42 5.78 8.91
N TRP A 223 -12.45 4.88 8.89
CA TRP A 223 -11.14 5.08 9.48
C TRP A 223 -10.05 4.64 8.51
N LEU A 224 -9.15 5.55 8.17
CA LEU A 224 -8.02 5.30 7.28
C LEU A 224 -6.71 5.73 7.94
N ASP A 225 -5.84 4.78 8.23
CA ASP A 225 -4.51 5.08 8.77
C ASP A 225 -3.44 5.03 7.67
N LEU A 226 -2.81 6.19 7.46
CA LEU A 226 -1.73 6.43 6.51
C LEU A 226 -0.49 6.96 7.25
N GLU A 227 -0.31 6.59 8.51
CA GLU A 227 0.88 6.96 9.28
C GLU A 227 2.15 6.46 8.60
N GLY A 228 3.20 7.28 8.53
CA GLY A 228 4.44 6.95 7.83
C GLY A 228 4.37 7.04 6.30
N CYS A 229 3.22 7.41 5.72
CA CYS A 229 3.06 7.58 4.27
C CYS A 229 3.25 9.04 3.83
N GLY A 230 4.32 9.70 4.31
CA GLY A 230 4.57 11.12 4.05
C GLY A 230 4.72 11.49 2.57
N GLU A 231 5.17 10.54 1.74
CA GLU A 231 5.28 10.70 0.28
C GLU A 231 3.91 10.82 -0.41
N TRP A 232 2.84 10.34 0.22
CA TRP A 232 1.49 10.40 -0.37
C TRP A 232 0.84 11.76 -0.23
N PHE A 233 1.36 12.60 0.67
CA PHE A 233 0.67 13.84 1.07
C PHE A 233 0.41 14.76 -0.12
N GLU A 234 1.38 14.91 -1.01
CA GLU A 234 1.22 15.73 -2.22
C GLU A 234 0.17 15.13 -3.17
N ALA A 235 0.15 13.80 -3.34
CA ALA A 235 -0.87 13.10 -4.13
C ALA A 235 -2.28 13.18 -3.51
N LEU A 236 -2.39 13.17 -2.18
CA LEU A 236 -3.68 13.27 -1.45
C LEU A 236 -4.29 14.68 -1.54
N SER A 237 -3.47 15.72 -1.71
CA SER A 237 -3.90 17.11 -1.85
C SER A 237 -3.70 17.66 -3.26
N TRP A 238 -3.46 16.79 -4.25
CA TRP A 238 -3.21 17.20 -5.63
C TRP A 238 -4.47 17.80 -6.26
N ASP A 239 -4.33 18.95 -6.89
CA ASP A 239 -5.42 19.74 -7.49
C ASP A 239 -5.62 19.44 -8.99
N GLY A 240 -4.91 18.43 -9.50
CA GLY A 240 -5.00 18.01 -10.89
C GLY A 240 -4.11 18.81 -11.84
N ARG A 241 -3.17 19.64 -11.34
CA ARG A 241 -2.25 20.42 -12.19
C ARG A 241 -0.85 19.84 -12.17
N THR A 242 -0.23 19.67 -13.32
CA THR A 242 1.21 19.35 -13.43
C THR A 242 1.99 20.65 -13.65
N LEU A 243 3.32 20.64 -13.48
CA LEU A 243 4.12 21.84 -13.79
C LEU A 243 4.14 22.21 -15.27
N HIS A 244 3.78 21.27 -16.15
CA HIS A 244 3.86 21.45 -17.60
C HIS A 244 2.49 21.73 -18.26
N ASP A 245 1.39 21.37 -17.60
CA ASP A 245 0.03 21.53 -18.11
C ASP A 245 -0.77 22.53 -17.26
N ASP A 246 -1.19 23.65 -17.87
CA ASP A 246 -1.99 24.69 -17.20
C ASP A 246 -3.44 24.25 -16.93
N GLU A 247 -3.94 23.26 -17.69
CA GLU A 247 -5.29 22.74 -17.60
C GLU A 247 -5.39 21.62 -16.56
N PRO A 248 -6.25 21.75 -15.54
CA PRO A 248 -6.40 20.72 -14.52
C PRO A 248 -7.03 19.45 -15.11
N PHE A 249 -6.52 18.28 -14.73
CA PHE A 249 -7.14 16.99 -15.00
C PHE A 249 -8.48 16.87 -14.27
N GLN A 250 -9.56 17.43 -14.83
CA GLN A 250 -10.90 17.50 -14.23
C GLN A 250 -11.49 16.14 -13.84
N THR A 251 -11.05 15.05 -14.48
CA THR A 251 -11.49 13.68 -14.18
C THR A 251 -10.81 13.08 -12.94
N LEU A 252 -9.76 13.71 -12.44
CA LEU A 252 -8.96 13.30 -11.28
C LEU A 252 -9.23 14.25 -10.09
N SER A 253 -10.52 14.48 -9.80
CA SER A 253 -10.92 15.13 -8.56
C SER A 253 -10.50 14.28 -7.35
N SER A 254 -10.11 14.96 -6.28
CA SER A 254 -9.58 14.34 -5.07
C SER A 254 -10.52 13.26 -4.53
N ALA A 255 -9.96 12.09 -4.16
CA ALA A 255 -10.72 10.92 -3.75
C ALA A 255 -11.67 11.19 -2.55
N TRP A 256 -11.36 12.21 -1.75
CA TRP A 256 -12.11 12.65 -0.58
C TRP A 256 -13.54 13.09 -0.89
N ASN A 257 -13.78 13.73 -2.04
CA ASN A 257 -15.11 14.23 -2.42
C ASN A 257 -16.01 13.18 -3.07
N SER A 258 -15.63 11.89 -3.00
CA SER A 258 -16.34 10.82 -3.68
C SER A 258 -16.64 9.64 -2.75
N SER A 259 -15.88 8.55 -2.86
CA SER A 259 -16.09 7.31 -2.11
C SER A 259 -15.53 7.38 -0.69
N TRP A 260 -14.64 8.33 -0.39
CA TRP A 260 -14.11 8.57 0.97
C TRP A 260 -14.75 9.76 1.69
N ARG A 261 -15.89 10.26 1.20
CA ARG A 261 -16.62 11.38 1.84
C ARG A 261 -17.10 11.07 3.27
N ASP A 262 -17.29 9.77 3.56
CA ASP A 262 -17.81 9.27 4.84
C ASP A 262 -16.68 8.84 5.80
N VAL A 263 -15.41 9.13 5.46
CA VAL A 263 -14.26 8.87 6.34
C VAL A 263 -14.28 9.87 7.50
N GLU A 264 -14.43 9.36 8.72
CA GLU A 264 -14.53 10.14 9.96
C GLU A 264 -13.15 10.45 10.56
N TRP A 265 -12.17 9.57 10.32
CA TRP A 265 -10.82 9.73 10.87
C TRP A 265 -9.76 9.33 9.84
N ILE A 266 -8.72 10.15 9.76
CA ILE A 266 -7.53 9.88 8.98
C ILE A 266 -6.26 10.01 9.83
N GLY A 267 -5.43 8.97 9.81
CA GLY A 267 -4.12 8.96 10.44
C GLY A 267 -3.09 9.51 9.49
N LEU A 268 -2.74 10.79 9.65
CA LEU A 268 -1.63 11.41 8.92
C LEU A 268 -0.53 11.74 9.92
N GLY A 269 0.63 11.11 9.74
CA GLY A 269 1.74 11.31 10.65
C GLY A 269 3.04 10.77 10.09
N PRO A 270 4.18 11.15 10.67
CA PRO A 270 5.48 10.65 10.26
C PRO A 270 5.70 9.17 10.58
N GLY A 271 4.96 8.56 11.53
CA GLY A 271 5.16 7.15 11.90
C GLY A 271 6.37 6.88 12.80
N TRP A 272 7.04 7.94 13.25
CA TRP A 272 8.17 7.87 14.14
C TRP A 272 8.24 9.15 14.98
N ILE A 273 8.78 9.04 16.19
CA ILE A 273 8.99 10.16 17.09
C ILE A 273 10.50 10.20 17.38
N PRO A 274 11.19 11.33 17.09
CA PRO A 274 12.60 11.45 17.42
C PRO A 274 12.82 11.32 18.94
N SER A 275 13.83 10.56 19.36
CA SER A 275 14.14 10.41 20.79
C SER A 275 14.68 11.70 21.38
N GLN A 276 14.14 12.10 22.55
CA GLN A 276 14.40 13.37 23.22
C GLN A 276 15.70 13.39 24.05
N LYS A 277 16.28 12.23 24.36
CA LYS A 277 17.47 12.11 25.23
C LYS A 277 18.69 11.63 24.45
N VAL A 278 19.84 12.21 24.79
CA VAL A 278 21.17 11.69 24.47
C VAL A 278 21.56 10.82 25.66
N ASP A 279 21.44 9.50 25.53
CA ASP A 279 22.10 8.62 26.49
C ASP A 279 23.58 8.61 26.14
N VAL A 280 24.37 9.29 26.97
CA VAL A 280 25.82 9.45 26.80
C VAL A 280 26.53 8.08 26.82
N ASP A 281 25.89 7.07 27.42
CA ASP A 281 26.36 5.69 27.48
C ASP A 281 26.27 4.94 26.13
N ASP A 282 25.37 5.34 25.22
CA ASP A 282 25.19 4.69 23.90
C ASP A 282 26.30 5.09 22.91
N LEU A 283 27.02 6.17 23.20
CA LEU A 283 28.19 6.64 22.43
C LEU A 283 29.45 5.81 22.71
N GLY A 284 29.48 5.03 23.79
CA GLY A 284 30.62 4.16 24.14
C GLY A 284 30.72 2.90 23.26
N ALA A 285 29.58 2.40 22.75
CA ALA A 285 29.53 1.15 21.99
C ALA A 285 29.82 1.32 20.49
N SER A 286 29.73 2.54 19.94
CA SER A 286 29.90 2.81 18.51
C SER A 286 31.25 3.42 18.12
N LEU A 287 32.20 3.53 19.05
CA LEU A 287 33.57 4.00 18.77
C LEU A 287 34.40 2.90 18.07
N LEU A 288 33.93 2.42 16.94
CA LEU A 288 34.86 1.98 15.89
C LEU A 288 35.32 3.24 15.18
N PRO A 289 36.63 3.57 15.18
CA PRO A 289 37.14 4.71 14.43
C PRO A 289 36.62 4.65 12.98
N LEU A 290 36.13 5.75 12.43
CA LEU A 290 35.70 5.85 11.03
C LEU A 290 36.79 5.41 10.02
N ALA A 291 38.05 5.33 10.47
CA ALA A 291 39.17 4.75 9.74
C ALA A 291 39.04 3.23 9.47
N ALA A 292 38.19 2.51 10.22
CA ALA A 292 37.96 1.08 10.07
C ALA A 292 36.73 0.74 9.19
N SER A 293 35.97 1.73 8.73
CA SER A 293 34.88 1.49 7.78
C SER A 293 35.43 1.21 6.39
N ARG A 294 35.33 -0.06 5.95
CA ARG A 294 35.71 -0.54 4.61
C ARG A 294 34.98 0.15 3.44
N HIS A 295 34.03 1.03 3.73
CA HIS A 295 33.19 1.74 2.75
C HIS A 295 33.40 3.26 2.75
N SER A 296 34.37 3.79 3.51
CA SER A 296 34.77 5.19 3.36
C SER A 296 35.41 5.42 1.97
N PRO A 297 35.05 6.49 1.23
CA PRO A 297 35.67 6.81 -0.05
C PRO A 297 37.19 7.10 0.07
N ALA A 298 37.69 7.30 1.29
CA ALA A 298 39.11 7.37 1.63
C ALA A 298 39.85 6.01 1.48
N SER A 299 39.17 4.87 1.61
CA SER A 299 39.77 3.54 1.43
C SER A 299 39.84 3.09 -0.03
N GLN A 300 39.26 3.85 -0.97
CA GLN A 300 39.25 3.54 -2.40
C GLN A 300 40.19 4.41 -3.24
N ARG A 301 41.14 5.13 -2.64
CA ARG A 301 42.16 5.89 -3.38
C ARG A 301 43.52 5.21 -3.39
N GLN A 302 43.85 4.69 -4.58
CA GLN A 302 45.17 4.63 -5.22
C GLN A 302 46.23 3.69 -4.62
N HIS A 303 46.28 2.47 -5.16
CA HIS A 303 47.56 1.82 -5.42
C HIS A 303 48.39 2.73 -6.35
N GLY A 304 49.47 3.34 -5.85
CA GLY A 304 50.57 3.78 -6.71
C GLY A 304 51.06 5.23 -6.62
N LEU A 305 50.65 6.06 -5.65
CA LEU A 305 51.36 7.33 -5.40
C LEU A 305 51.97 7.36 -4.00
N ALA A 306 53.26 7.69 -3.94
CA ALA A 306 54.01 7.90 -2.71
C ALA A 306 53.30 8.95 -1.85
N ARG A 307 52.87 8.54 -0.66
CA ARG A 307 52.17 9.35 0.32
C ARG A 307 53.13 10.40 0.85
N ASN A 308 52.84 11.68 0.60
CA ASN A 308 53.59 12.79 1.18
C ASN A 308 53.34 12.79 2.71
N PRO A 309 54.37 12.78 3.56
CA PRO A 309 54.20 12.68 5.01
C PRO A 309 53.56 13.92 5.65
N ASP A 310 53.48 15.05 4.92
CA ASP A 310 52.93 16.32 5.42
C ASP A 310 51.41 16.49 5.21
N ASP A 311 50.72 15.51 4.59
CA ASP A 311 49.27 15.57 4.32
C ASP A 311 48.41 14.79 5.34
N ASP A 312 49.00 14.21 6.39
CA ASP A 312 48.30 13.43 7.41
C ASP A 312 47.75 14.33 8.54
N LEU A 313 46.74 15.16 8.20
CA LEU A 313 46.01 16.03 9.13
C LEU A 313 45.26 15.27 10.24
N THR A 314 45.23 13.93 10.19
CA THR A 314 44.75 13.07 11.27
C THR A 314 45.67 13.02 12.48
N SER A 315 46.93 13.47 12.37
CA SER A 315 47.91 13.49 13.46
C SER A 315 47.73 14.65 14.47
N VAL A 316 46.82 15.59 14.18
CA VAL A 316 46.61 16.82 14.98
C VAL A 316 45.37 16.72 15.90
N LEU A 317 44.47 15.76 15.66
CA LEU A 317 43.24 15.62 16.45
C LEU A 317 43.49 14.74 17.67
N THR A 318 43.25 15.27 18.86
CA THR A 318 43.27 14.48 20.09
C THR A 318 42.08 13.53 20.13
N GLU A 319 42.16 12.46 20.93
CA GLU A 319 41.01 11.55 21.14
C GLU A 319 39.77 12.31 21.65
N GLN A 320 39.98 13.40 22.37
CA GLN A 320 38.93 14.29 22.83
C GLN A 320 38.25 15.03 21.65
N ASP A 321 39.02 15.54 20.69
CA ASP A 321 38.47 16.21 19.51
C ASP A 321 37.60 15.26 18.66
N LEU A 322 37.97 13.99 18.57
CA LEU A 322 37.18 12.96 17.87
C LEU A 322 35.87 12.65 18.60
N ARG A 323 35.89 12.60 19.95
CA ARG A 323 34.69 12.41 20.76
C ARG A 323 33.75 13.61 20.65
N ASP A 324 34.29 14.82 20.72
CA ASP A 324 33.51 16.06 20.60
C ASP A 324 32.90 16.20 19.20
N ALA A 325 33.64 15.82 18.15
CA ALA A 325 33.11 15.75 16.79
C ALA A 325 31.99 14.72 16.64
N ALA A 326 32.11 13.53 17.25
CA ALA A 326 31.06 12.52 17.24
C ALA A 326 29.79 13.00 17.95
N ILE A 327 29.94 13.65 19.11
CA ILE A 327 28.83 14.26 19.86
C ILE A 327 28.17 15.37 19.01
N ALA A 328 28.97 16.21 18.36
CA ALA A 328 28.46 17.27 17.48
C ALA A 328 27.69 16.71 16.28
N CYS A 329 28.21 15.66 15.63
CA CYS A 329 27.54 14.97 14.53
C CYS A 329 26.20 14.35 14.96
N GLU A 330 26.15 13.65 16.09
CA GLU A 330 24.91 13.07 16.59
C GLU A 330 23.91 14.16 16.99
N LYS A 331 24.36 15.23 17.64
CA LYS A 331 23.51 16.40 17.94
C LYS A 331 22.93 17.01 16.67
N GLN A 332 23.74 17.18 15.63
CA GLN A 332 23.29 17.71 14.34
C GLN A 332 22.30 16.77 13.66
N ARG A 333 22.55 15.45 13.70
CA ARG A 333 21.63 14.44 13.19
C ARG A 333 20.26 14.54 13.87
N ARG A 334 20.21 14.65 15.20
CA ARG A 334 18.94 14.81 15.95
C ARG A 334 18.20 16.11 15.60
N VAL A 335 18.94 17.22 15.43
CA VAL A 335 18.34 18.48 14.96
C VAL A 335 17.73 18.30 13.57
N ASN A 336 18.42 17.59 12.67
CA ASN A 336 17.91 17.31 11.33
C ASN A 336 16.69 16.38 11.37
N GLU A 337 16.70 15.35 12.22
CA GLU A 337 15.56 14.46 12.45
C GLU A 337 14.36 15.25 12.99
N TRP A 338 14.55 16.10 13.99
CA TRP A 338 13.46 16.92 14.53
C TRP A 338 12.86 17.86 13.47
N LYS A 339 13.71 18.49 12.65
CA LYS A 339 13.26 19.31 11.51
C LYS A 339 12.48 18.50 10.48
N ALA A 340 12.91 17.28 10.16
CA ALA A 340 12.22 16.39 9.23
C ALA A 340 10.85 15.95 9.78
N TYR A 341 10.78 15.65 11.08
CA TYR A 341 9.54 15.34 11.79
C TYR A 341 8.54 16.50 11.71
N GLU A 342 8.97 17.71 12.06
CA GLU A 342 8.13 18.92 12.01
C GLU A 342 7.67 19.27 10.59
N ALA A 343 8.55 19.10 9.59
CA ALA A 343 8.21 19.32 8.19
C ALA A 343 7.11 18.35 7.74
N THR A 344 7.24 17.07 8.07
CA THR A 344 6.25 16.04 7.74
C THR A 344 4.92 16.31 8.43
N LEU A 345 4.95 16.67 9.71
CA LEU A 345 3.76 17.00 10.49
C LEU A 345 3.06 18.26 9.97
N SER A 346 3.83 19.24 9.49
CA SER A 346 3.28 20.43 8.85
C SER A 346 2.58 20.10 7.52
N LYS A 347 3.15 19.19 6.72
CA LYS A 347 2.50 18.69 5.49
C LYS A 347 1.22 17.92 5.80
N ALA A 348 1.26 17.01 6.78
CA ALA A 348 0.09 16.25 7.22
C ALA A 348 -1.10 17.18 7.58
N ARG A 349 -0.84 18.24 8.36
CA ARG A 349 -1.86 19.25 8.70
C ARG A 349 -2.41 20.01 7.49
N ARG A 350 -1.62 20.21 6.42
CA ARG A 350 -2.12 20.84 5.18
C ARG A 350 -3.08 19.91 4.46
N VAL A 351 -2.73 18.63 4.35
CA VAL A 351 -3.60 17.61 3.74
C VAL A 351 -4.89 17.47 4.54
N GLU A 352 -4.81 17.38 5.88
CA GLU A 352 -5.99 17.32 6.74
C GLU A 352 -6.93 18.51 6.52
N LYS A 353 -6.39 19.73 6.40
CA LYS A 353 -7.17 20.92 6.04
C LYS A 353 -7.75 20.87 4.63
N HIS A 354 -7.09 20.21 3.69
CA HIS A 354 -7.60 20.03 2.32
C HIS A 354 -8.74 19.01 2.28
N ILE A 355 -8.67 17.95 3.10
CA ILE A 355 -9.70 16.89 3.19
C ILE A 355 -11.01 17.43 3.76
N HIS A 356 -10.95 18.33 4.74
CA HIS A 356 -12.14 18.87 5.42
C HIS A 356 -12.74 20.12 4.74
N ARG A 357 -12.26 20.50 3.55
CA ARG A 357 -12.81 21.60 2.74
C ARG A 357 -13.82 21.06 1.74
#